data_AF-A0AAU2AVS8-F1
#
_entry.id   AF-A0AAU2AVS8-F1
#
_cell.length_a   1.000
_cell.length_b   1.000
_cell.length_c   1.000
_cell.angle_alpha   90.00
_cell.angle_beta   90.00
_cell.angle_gamma   90.00
#
_symmetry.space_group_name_H-M   'P 1'
#
loop_
_entity.id
_entity.type
_entity.pdbx_description
1 polymer ?
#
loop_
_entity_poly.entity_id
_entity_poly.type
_entity_poly.pdbx_seq_one_letter_code
_entity_poly.pdbx_strand_id
1 'polypeptide(L)'
;MTGEHGVDGRMERGADNAADAGAAAPADYALAVKAHAALRGEGSTVAVAESLTGGLLAAALVDVPGASATFRGSVTAYATELKASVLGVDEGLLAVHGPVHPVVARQMAEGVRRLLGATYGVATTGVAGPDPQDGQPVGTVHLAVAGPGGSLVSSPRLSGERATIRHGAVTAALELLVGRLPSGAPTH
;
A
#
# COMPACT_ATOMS: atom_id res chain seq x y z
N MET A 1 -62.89 34.69 -16.01
CA MET A 1 -61.41 34.60 -16.01
C MET A 1 -61.06 33.57 -14.94
N THR A 2 -61.06 32.27 -15.26
CA THR A 2 -59.92 31.50 -15.81
C THR A 2 -58.65 31.71 -14.95
N GLY A 3 -58.08 30.71 -14.27
CA GLY A 3 -58.12 29.28 -14.60
C GLY A 3 -57.84 28.34 -13.43
N GLU A 4 -58.29 27.12 -13.68
CA GLU A 4 -57.82 25.87 -13.09
C GLU A 4 -56.35 25.63 -13.48
N HIS A 5 -55.61 24.89 -12.66
CA HIS A 5 -54.88 23.69 -13.10
C HIS A 5 -54.19 23.04 -11.88
N GLY A 6 -54.80 21.97 -11.38
CA GLY A 6 -54.06 20.95 -10.65
C GLY A 6 -53.25 20.12 -11.63
N VAL A 7 -52.02 19.77 -11.24
CA VAL A 7 -51.34 18.56 -11.73
C VAL A 7 -50.58 17.95 -10.57
N ASP A 8 -51.08 16.78 -10.19
CA ASP A 8 -50.44 15.71 -9.44
C ASP A 8 -49.05 15.39 -10.02
N GLY A 9 -48.01 15.68 -9.22
CA GLY A 9 -46.60 15.46 -9.55
C GLY A 9 -46.00 14.37 -8.67
N ARG A 10 -46.48 13.15 -8.85
CA ARG A 10 -45.84 11.85 -8.61
C ARG A 10 -44.42 11.93 -8.02
N MET A 11 -44.27 11.46 -6.78
CA MET A 11 -42.97 11.10 -6.22
C MET A 11 -42.27 10.09 -7.15
N GLU A 12 -41.22 10.53 -7.85
CA GLU A 12 -40.30 9.65 -8.54
C GLU A 12 -39.43 8.93 -7.50
N ARG A 13 -39.88 7.75 -7.09
CA ARG A 13 -38.99 6.67 -6.66
C ARG A 13 -38.57 5.90 -7.91
N GLY A 14 -37.37 6.18 -8.41
CA GLY A 14 -36.54 5.25 -9.19
C GLY A 14 -35.19 5.16 -8.46
N ALA A 15 -34.73 4.00 -7.99
CA ALA A 15 -34.01 3.03 -8.81
C ALA A 15 -32.96 3.79 -9.64
N ASP A 16 -31.71 3.87 -9.19
CA ASP A 16 -30.79 2.74 -9.31
C ASP A 16 -29.85 2.62 -8.11
N ASN A 17 -30.12 1.65 -7.25
CA ASN A 17 -29.14 1.09 -6.32
C ASN A 17 -28.92 -0.36 -6.71
N ALA A 18 -28.24 -0.57 -7.84
CA ALA A 18 -27.90 -1.87 -8.39
C ALA A 18 -26.68 -1.78 -9.34
N ALA A 19 -25.56 -1.29 -8.82
CA ALA A 19 -24.23 -1.49 -9.39
C ALA A 19 -23.26 -1.26 -8.22
N ASP A 20 -22.78 -2.25 -7.49
CA ASP A 20 -21.71 -3.13 -7.93
C ASP A 20 -21.67 -4.39 -7.04
N ALA A 21 -22.59 -5.32 -7.27
CA ALA A 21 -22.54 -6.66 -6.71
C ALA A 21 -22.04 -7.60 -7.81
N GLY A 22 -20.74 -7.59 -8.09
CA GLY A 22 -20.19 -8.51 -9.09
C GLY A 22 -18.72 -8.35 -9.47
N ALA A 23 -18.07 -7.23 -9.18
CA ALA A 23 -16.62 -7.17 -9.33
C ALA A 23 -15.97 -8.05 -8.24
N ALA A 24 -15.18 -9.05 -8.67
CA ALA A 24 -14.25 -9.70 -7.74
C ALA A 24 -13.43 -8.57 -7.08
N ALA A 25 -13.41 -8.53 -5.75
CA ALA A 25 -12.64 -7.53 -5.03
C ALA A 25 -11.21 -7.50 -5.61
N PRO A 26 -10.64 -6.32 -5.86
CA PRO A 26 -9.33 -6.23 -6.49
C PRO A 26 -8.31 -7.08 -5.71
N ALA A 27 -7.36 -7.68 -6.42
CA ALA A 27 -6.50 -8.75 -5.87
C ALA A 27 -5.75 -8.34 -4.60
N ASP A 28 -5.47 -7.04 -4.46
CA ASP A 28 -4.90 -6.41 -3.27
C ASP A 28 -5.83 -6.50 -2.04
N TYR A 29 -7.15 -6.40 -2.18
CA TYR A 29 -8.10 -6.53 -1.08
C TYR A 29 -8.02 -7.90 -0.39
N ALA A 30 -8.01 -8.99 -1.17
CA ALA A 30 -7.91 -10.35 -0.61
C ALA A 30 -6.59 -10.57 0.14
N LEU A 31 -5.49 -10.00 -0.38
CA LEU A 31 -4.18 -10.04 0.28
C LEU A 31 -4.17 -9.20 1.56
N ALA A 32 -4.78 -8.01 1.55
CA ALA A 32 -4.92 -7.16 2.73
C ALA A 32 -5.73 -7.86 3.83
N VAL A 33 -6.85 -8.51 3.49
CA VAL A 33 -7.64 -9.34 4.43
C VAL A 33 -6.77 -10.42 5.04
N LYS A 34 -5.99 -11.15 4.23
CA LYS A 34 -5.08 -12.20 4.70
C LYS A 34 -3.98 -11.66 5.61
N ALA A 35 -3.40 -10.52 5.26
CA ALA A 35 -2.38 -9.85 6.09
C ALA A 35 -2.96 -9.47 7.46
N HIS A 36 -4.15 -8.85 7.50
CA HIS A 36 -4.81 -8.50 8.75
C HIS A 36 -5.16 -9.72 9.60
N ALA A 37 -5.66 -10.80 8.99
CA ALA A 37 -5.96 -12.03 9.72
C ALA A 37 -4.70 -12.63 10.38
N ALA A 38 -3.60 -12.74 9.66
CA ALA A 38 -2.34 -13.25 10.18
C ALA A 38 -1.74 -12.34 11.27
N LEU A 39 -1.78 -11.01 11.08
CA LEU A 39 -1.34 -10.04 12.08
C LEU A 39 -2.15 -10.15 13.37
N ARG A 40 -3.49 -10.28 13.28
CA ARG A 40 -4.36 -10.45 14.45
C ARG A 40 -4.05 -11.75 15.21
N GLY A 41 -3.82 -12.85 14.50
CA GLY A 41 -3.48 -14.14 15.10
C GLY A 41 -2.24 -14.08 16.01
N GLU A 42 -1.30 -13.20 15.68
CA GLU A 42 -0.03 -13.03 16.39
C GLU A 42 0.01 -11.78 17.30
N GLY A 43 -1.11 -11.08 17.49
CA GLY A 43 -1.13 -9.80 18.20
C GLY A 43 -0.17 -8.75 17.61
N SER A 44 0.12 -8.86 16.32
CA SER A 44 1.12 -8.08 15.61
C SER A 44 0.51 -6.92 14.83
N THR A 45 1.33 -5.92 14.51
CA THR A 45 0.90 -4.71 13.80
C THR A 45 1.81 -4.39 12.61
N VAL A 46 1.30 -3.59 11.67
CA VAL A 46 2.02 -3.18 10.46
C VAL A 46 1.94 -1.66 10.25
N ALA A 47 3.05 -1.10 9.77
CA ALA A 47 3.18 0.29 9.29
C ALA A 47 3.75 0.28 7.87
N VAL A 48 3.47 1.32 7.07
CA VAL A 48 3.94 1.35 5.67
C VAL A 48 4.62 2.67 5.28
N ALA A 49 5.72 2.60 4.55
CA ALA A 49 6.42 3.72 3.94
C ALA A 49 6.25 3.68 2.42
N GLU A 50 5.69 4.73 1.84
CA GLU A 50 5.33 4.76 0.43
C GLU A 50 6.10 5.84 -0.33
N SER A 51 6.58 5.49 -1.53
CA SER A 51 7.05 6.45 -2.52
C SER A 51 6.22 6.28 -3.79
N LEU A 52 6.56 5.36 -4.70
CA LEU A 52 5.86 5.24 -5.99
C LEU A 52 4.35 4.98 -5.88
N THR A 53 3.91 4.29 -4.82
CA THR A 53 2.49 3.95 -4.61
C THR A 53 1.69 5.12 -4.07
N GLY A 54 2.32 6.13 -3.46
CA GLY A 54 1.68 7.40 -3.11
C GLY A 54 0.46 7.31 -2.19
N GLY A 55 0.39 6.32 -1.29
CA GLY A 55 -0.72 6.12 -0.37
C GLY A 55 -1.64 4.93 -0.72
N LEU A 56 -1.46 4.32 -1.90
CA LEU A 56 -2.30 3.20 -2.34
C LEU A 56 -2.14 1.96 -1.47
N LEU A 57 -0.95 1.68 -0.94
CA LEU A 57 -0.75 0.52 -0.06
C LEU A 57 -1.47 0.74 1.29
N ALA A 58 -1.39 1.95 1.84
CA ALA A 58 -2.16 2.31 3.03
C ALA A 58 -3.67 2.22 2.77
N ALA A 59 -4.15 2.73 1.62
CA ALA A 59 -5.57 2.64 1.25
C ALA A 59 -6.05 1.19 1.20
N ALA A 60 -5.32 0.30 0.50
CA ALA A 60 -5.68 -1.11 0.40
C ALA A 60 -5.76 -1.82 1.77
N LEU A 61 -4.88 -1.46 2.72
CA LEU A 61 -4.97 -1.96 4.09
C LEU A 61 -6.17 -1.37 4.85
N VAL A 62 -6.43 -0.06 4.70
CA VAL A 62 -7.52 0.64 5.40
C VAL A 62 -8.91 0.22 4.89
N ASP A 63 -9.03 -0.17 3.62
CA ASP A 63 -10.29 -0.64 3.01
C ASP A 63 -10.85 -1.90 3.70
N VAL A 64 -10.01 -2.66 4.41
CA VAL A 64 -10.45 -3.84 5.17
C VAL A 64 -11.12 -3.42 6.48
N PRO A 65 -12.38 -3.83 6.74
CA PRO A 65 -13.05 -3.53 8.00
C PRO A 65 -12.24 -3.97 9.24
N GLY A 66 -12.13 -3.06 10.21
CA GLY A 66 -11.34 -3.30 11.43
C GLY A 66 -9.82 -3.26 11.22
N ALA A 67 -9.33 -2.60 10.16
CA ALA A 67 -7.89 -2.40 9.92
C ALA A 67 -7.16 -1.77 11.11
N SER A 68 -7.83 -0.88 11.87
CA SER A 68 -7.27 -0.20 13.05
C SER A 68 -6.73 -1.13 14.13
N ALA A 69 -7.18 -2.39 14.18
CA ALA A 69 -6.66 -3.38 15.11
C ALA A 69 -5.19 -3.78 14.84
N THR A 70 -4.70 -3.59 13.61
CA THR A 70 -3.36 -4.05 13.21
C THR A 70 -2.57 -3.05 12.37
N PHE A 71 -3.23 -2.11 11.68
CA PHE A 71 -2.57 -1.05 10.93
C PHE A 71 -2.27 0.16 11.82
N ARG A 72 -0.99 0.52 11.93
CA ARG A 72 -0.51 1.64 12.76
C ARG A 72 -0.55 2.99 12.04
N GLY A 73 -0.47 2.96 10.71
CA GLY A 73 -0.42 4.17 9.89
C GLY A 73 0.63 4.06 8.78
N SER A 74 0.79 5.17 8.06
CA SER A 74 1.70 5.26 6.93
C SER A 74 2.49 6.56 6.91
N VAL A 75 3.60 6.54 6.16
CA VAL A 75 4.38 7.71 5.77
C VAL A 75 4.57 7.70 4.26
N THR A 76 4.09 8.73 3.57
CA THR A 76 4.38 8.93 2.15
C THR A 76 5.61 9.81 2.00
N ALA A 77 6.78 9.18 1.86
CA ALA A 77 8.07 9.83 1.66
C ALA A 77 8.41 9.92 0.17
N TYR A 78 7.63 10.72 -0.57
CA TYR A 78 7.77 10.84 -2.03
C TYR A 78 9.08 11.53 -2.42
N ALA A 79 9.38 12.66 -1.78
CA ALA A 79 10.65 13.37 -1.96
C ALA A 79 11.82 12.60 -1.34
N THR A 80 13.01 12.70 -1.94
CA THR A 80 14.19 11.91 -1.53
C THR A 80 14.65 12.25 -0.12
N GLU A 81 14.67 13.54 0.23
CA GLU A 81 15.04 14.07 1.54
C GLU A 81 14.11 13.61 2.67
N LEU A 82 12.84 13.30 2.37
CA LEU A 82 11.91 12.74 3.35
C LEU A 82 12.25 11.29 3.72
N LYS A 83 12.91 10.55 2.81
CA LYS A 83 13.40 9.20 3.13
C LYS A 83 14.48 9.26 4.21
N ALA A 84 15.37 10.25 4.16
CA ALA A 84 16.37 10.46 5.20
C ALA A 84 15.75 11.04 6.48
N SER A 85 15.13 12.22 6.39
CA SER A 85 14.69 12.99 7.56
C SER A 85 13.56 12.32 8.36
N VAL A 86 12.66 11.57 7.71
CA VAL A 86 11.50 10.95 8.37
C VAL A 86 11.73 9.46 8.62
N LEU A 87 12.28 8.74 7.63
CA LEU A 87 12.43 7.28 7.70
C LEU A 87 13.84 6.84 8.14
N GLY A 88 14.78 7.77 8.30
CA GLY A 88 16.15 7.46 8.73
C GLY A 88 16.92 6.63 7.70
N VAL A 89 16.63 6.81 6.41
CA VAL A 89 17.46 6.27 5.32
C VAL A 89 18.80 7.00 5.32
N ASP A 90 19.89 6.26 5.12
CA ASP A 90 21.24 6.78 5.08
C ASP A 90 21.43 7.77 3.92
N GLU A 91 21.89 8.99 4.25
CA GLU A 91 22.09 10.05 3.26
C GLU A 91 23.21 9.72 2.27
N GLY A 92 24.25 9.01 2.70
CA GLY A 92 25.34 8.56 1.83
C GLY A 92 24.85 7.58 0.77
N LEU A 93 24.00 6.63 1.17
CA LEU A 93 23.33 5.69 0.29
C LEU A 93 22.46 6.42 -0.74
N LEU A 94 21.68 7.41 -0.31
CA LEU A 94 20.84 8.21 -1.21
C LEU A 94 21.69 9.04 -2.18
N ALA A 95 22.81 9.60 -1.74
CA ALA A 95 23.72 10.37 -2.59
C ALA A 95 24.40 9.51 -3.66
N VAL A 96 24.78 8.27 -3.33
CA VAL A 96 25.49 7.37 -4.25
C VAL A 96 24.54 6.61 -5.18
N HIS A 97 23.41 6.11 -4.66
CA HIS A 97 22.54 5.18 -5.39
C HIS A 97 21.16 5.75 -5.73
N GLY A 98 20.81 6.93 -5.20
CA GLY A 98 19.49 7.52 -5.39
C GLY A 98 18.37 6.82 -4.58
N PRO A 99 17.13 7.30 -4.71
CA PRO A 99 15.99 6.83 -3.91
C PRO A 99 15.41 5.49 -4.37
N VAL A 100 15.77 5.02 -5.57
CA VAL A 100 15.29 3.76 -6.16
C VAL A 100 16.39 2.72 -6.05
N HIS A 101 16.47 2.07 -4.89
CA HIS A 101 17.49 1.07 -4.59
C HIS A 101 16.97 0.05 -3.56
N PRO A 102 17.36 -1.25 -3.63
CA PRO A 102 16.90 -2.27 -2.70
C PRO A 102 17.27 -1.97 -1.24
N VAL A 103 18.45 -1.40 -0.98
CA VAL A 103 18.87 -1.03 0.38
C VAL A 103 18.06 0.16 0.92
N VAL A 104 17.65 1.08 0.04
CA VAL A 104 16.76 2.20 0.42
C VAL A 104 15.39 1.64 0.82
N ALA A 105 14.82 0.73 0.02
CA ALA A 105 13.56 0.07 0.38
C ALA A 105 13.64 -0.62 1.76
N ARG A 106 14.73 -1.36 2.01
CA ARG A 106 14.98 -1.98 3.32
C ARG A 106 15.01 -0.96 4.46
N GLN A 107 15.79 0.11 4.32
CA GLN A 107 15.91 1.13 5.35
C GLN A 107 14.60 1.89 5.57
N MET A 108 13.81 2.14 4.51
CA MET A 108 12.46 2.70 4.63
C MET A 108 11.53 1.80 5.45
N ALA A 109 11.55 0.48 5.21
CA ALA A 109 10.71 -0.48 5.94
C ALA A 109 11.13 -0.58 7.41
N GLU A 110 12.44 -0.64 7.69
CA GLU A 110 12.98 -0.62 9.05
C GLU A 110 12.67 0.70 9.77
N GLY A 111 12.76 1.81 9.05
CA GLY A 111 12.48 3.17 9.51
C GLY A 111 11.04 3.34 9.94
N VAL A 112 10.09 3.03 9.05
CA VAL A 112 8.65 3.20 9.35
C VAL A 112 8.17 2.30 10.47
N ARG A 113 8.71 1.07 10.54
CA ARG A 113 8.48 0.13 11.65
C ARG A 113 8.84 0.77 12.99
N ARG A 114 10.04 1.35 13.09
CA ARG A 114 10.51 2.04 14.31
C ARG A 114 9.69 3.28 14.60
N LEU A 115 9.48 4.14 13.60
CA LEU A 115 8.81 5.43 13.73
C LEU A 115 7.38 5.30 14.26
N LEU A 116 6.61 4.32 13.76
CA LEU A 116 5.20 4.14 14.12
C LEU A 116 4.97 3.06 15.19
N GLY A 117 6.05 2.50 15.75
CA GLY A 117 5.99 1.46 16.78
C GLY A 117 5.23 0.20 16.32
N ALA A 118 5.46 -0.23 15.08
CA ALA A 118 4.80 -1.41 14.51
C ALA A 118 5.66 -2.68 14.66
N THR A 119 5.01 -3.85 14.65
CA THR A 119 5.74 -5.14 14.60
C THR A 119 6.44 -5.32 13.26
N TYR A 120 5.76 -4.95 12.17
CA TYR A 120 6.23 -5.02 10.79
C TYR A 120 6.22 -3.64 10.13
N GLY A 121 7.21 -3.39 9.27
CA GLY A 121 7.23 -2.25 8.36
C GLY A 121 7.27 -2.73 6.92
N VAL A 122 6.49 -2.13 6.03
CA VAL A 122 6.53 -2.39 4.59
C VAL A 122 6.97 -1.12 3.88
N ALA A 123 7.79 -1.23 2.84
CA ALA A 123 8.19 -0.07 2.04
C ALA A 123 8.07 -0.30 0.54
N THR A 124 7.77 0.78 -0.19
CA THR A 124 7.72 0.80 -1.65
C THR A 124 8.55 1.97 -2.21
N THR A 125 9.48 1.69 -3.14
CA THR A 125 10.19 2.71 -3.92
C THR A 125 10.41 2.20 -5.35
N GLY A 126 10.44 3.10 -6.34
CA GLY A 126 10.50 2.69 -7.74
C GLY A 126 10.11 3.78 -8.73
N VAL A 127 10.16 3.44 -10.00
CA VAL A 127 9.85 4.31 -11.13
C VAL A 127 8.57 3.85 -11.79
N ALA A 128 7.46 4.56 -11.55
CA ALA A 128 6.18 4.25 -12.17
C ALA A 128 6.03 4.81 -13.60
N GLY A 129 6.94 5.67 -14.07
CA GLY A 129 6.85 6.30 -15.38
C GLY A 129 5.94 7.55 -15.42
N PRO A 130 5.71 8.12 -16.63
CA PRO A 130 6.01 7.52 -17.94
C PRO A 130 7.50 7.57 -18.34
N ASP A 131 8.30 8.42 -17.69
CA ASP A 131 9.72 8.57 -18.00
C ASP A 131 10.63 7.81 -17.01
N PRO A 132 11.83 7.39 -17.43
CA PRO A 132 12.89 6.94 -16.52
C PRO A 132 13.25 8.01 -15.48
N GLN A 133 13.77 7.59 -14.33
CA GLN A 133 14.24 8.50 -13.28
C GLN A 133 15.63 8.10 -12.81
N ASP A 134 16.57 9.05 -12.76
CA ASP A 134 17.95 8.85 -12.26
C ASP A 134 18.65 7.62 -12.89
N GLY A 135 18.43 7.40 -14.18
CA GLY A 135 18.96 6.25 -14.93
C GLY A 135 18.22 4.92 -14.70
N GLN A 136 17.21 4.87 -13.82
CA GLN A 136 16.38 3.70 -13.60
C GLN A 136 15.22 3.65 -14.61
N PRO A 137 15.02 2.51 -15.31
CA PRO A 137 13.93 2.38 -16.28
C PRO A 137 12.58 2.33 -15.59
N VAL A 138 11.54 2.74 -16.31
CA VAL A 138 10.14 2.56 -15.91
C VAL A 138 9.87 1.09 -15.58
N GLY A 139 9.13 0.86 -14.49
CA GLY A 139 8.83 -0.47 -14.01
C GLY A 139 9.85 -1.04 -13.02
N THR A 140 10.93 -0.29 -12.72
CA THR A 140 11.85 -0.65 -11.63
C THR A 140 11.17 -0.43 -10.29
N VAL A 141 10.99 -1.49 -9.51
CA VAL A 141 10.35 -1.44 -8.20
C VAL A 141 11.20 -2.19 -7.18
N HIS A 142 11.35 -1.61 -5.99
CA HIS A 142 11.94 -2.24 -4.82
C HIS A 142 10.95 -2.16 -3.66
N LEU A 143 10.70 -3.32 -3.07
CA LEU A 143 9.77 -3.56 -1.99
C LEU A 143 10.54 -4.17 -0.83
N ALA A 144 10.17 -3.84 0.40
CA ALA A 144 10.77 -4.47 1.56
C ALA A 144 9.76 -4.70 2.67
N VAL A 145 10.00 -5.75 3.47
CA VAL A 145 9.29 -6.02 4.72
C VAL A 145 10.32 -6.21 5.82
N ALA A 146 10.26 -5.38 6.85
CA ALA A 146 11.07 -5.49 8.06
C ALA A 146 10.20 -6.05 9.21
N GLY A 147 10.71 -7.03 9.95
CA GLY A 147 9.99 -7.63 11.08
C GLY A 147 10.92 -8.27 12.12
N PRO A 148 10.38 -9.02 13.10
CA PRO A 148 11.16 -9.59 14.20
C PRO A 148 12.33 -10.50 13.79
N GLY A 149 12.24 -11.17 12.64
CA GLY A 149 13.34 -12.01 12.11
C GLY A 149 14.09 -11.34 10.96
N GLY A 150 14.31 -10.03 11.02
CA GLY A 150 15.04 -9.26 10.01
C GLY A 150 14.18 -8.78 8.84
N SER A 151 14.87 -8.32 7.80
CA SER A 151 14.26 -7.65 6.63
C SER A 151 14.38 -8.50 5.37
N LEU A 152 13.32 -8.54 4.57
CA LEU A 152 13.31 -9.10 3.22
C LEU A 152 13.15 -7.98 2.20
N VAL A 153 13.77 -8.14 1.04
CA VAL A 153 13.66 -7.22 -0.10
C VAL A 153 13.25 -8.01 -1.33
N SER A 154 12.27 -7.49 -2.08
CA SER A 154 11.86 -7.99 -3.39
C SER A 154 12.00 -6.88 -4.42
N SER A 155 12.53 -7.19 -5.60
CA SER A 155 12.79 -6.20 -6.65
C SER A 155 12.12 -6.59 -7.97
N PRO A 156 10.78 -6.62 -8.04
CA PRO A 156 10.09 -6.99 -9.26
C PRO A 156 10.29 -5.96 -10.36
N ARG A 157 10.30 -6.43 -11.61
CA ARG A 157 10.17 -5.58 -12.80
C ARG A 157 8.74 -5.64 -13.27
N LEU A 158 8.06 -4.51 -13.17
CA LEU A 158 6.66 -4.38 -13.57
C LEU A 158 6.56 -3.71 -14.94
N SER A 159 5.53 -4.04 -15.69
CA SER A 159 5.29 -3.49 -17.03
C SER A 159 3.89 -2.88 -17.12
N GLY A 160 3.75 -1.92 -18.03
CA GLY A 160 2.48 -1.23 -18.30
C GLY A 160 2.54 0.24 -17.92
N GLU A 161 1.37 0.85 -17.91
CA GLU A 161 1.21 2.28 -17.61
C GLU A 161 1.44 2.59 -16.13
N ARG A 162 1.62 3.88 -15.83
CA ARG A 162 1.87 4.37 -14.46
C ARG A 162 0.91 3.82 -13.42
N ALA A 163 -0.39 3.78 -13.73
CA ALA A 163 -1.39 3.22 -12.82
C ALA A 163 -1.16 1.72 -12.59
N THR A 164 -0.95 0.95 -13.66
CA THR A 164 -0.70 -0.49 -13.59
C THR A 164 0.54 -0.83 -12.76
N ILE A 165 1.64 -0.09 -12.95
CA ILE A 165 2.87 -0.29 -12.16
C ILE A 165 2.62 0.01 -10.68
N ARG A 166 1.88 1.08 -10.36
CA ARG A 166 1.57 1.43 -8.97
C ARG A 166 0.71 0.37 -8.29
N HIS A 167 -0.36 -0.09 -8.93
CA HIS A 167 -1.21 -1.14 -8.37
C HIS A 167 -0.46 -2.48 -8.28
N GLY A 168 0.34 -2.84 -9.28
CA GLY A 168 1.20 -4.03 -9.23
C GLY A 168 2.19 -3.99 -8.07
N ALA A 169 2.75 -2.81 -7.75
CA ALA A 169 3.62 -2.63 -6.60
C ALA A 169 2.88 -2.81 -5.26
N VAL A 170 1.61 -2.39 -5.16
CA VAL A 170 0.77 -2.65 -3.98
C VAL A 170 0.53 -4.15 -3.80
N THR A 171 0.09 -4.85 -4.85
CA THR A 171 -0.15 -6.29 -4.81
C THR A 171 1.12 -7.04 -4.39
N ALA A 172 2.25 -6.77 -5.03
CA ALA A 172 3.51 -7.43 -4.73
C ALA A 172 4.03 -7.10 -3.31
N ALA A 173 3.75 -5.91 -2.77
CA ALA A 173 4.10 -5.56 -1.39
C ALA A 173 3.27 -6.35 -0.38
N LEU A 174 1.97 -6.51 -0.64
CA LEU A 174 1.08 -7.31 0.20
C LEU A 174 1.41 -8.81 0.12
N GLU A 175 1.76 -9.33 -1.06
CA GLU A 175 2.26 -10.70 -1.22
C GLU A 175 3.54 -10.93 -0.39
N LEU A 176 4.48 -9.99 -0.46
CA LEU A 176 5.72 -10.06 0.32
C LEU A 176 5.44 -10.03 1.83
N LEU A 177 4.51 -9.19 2.29
CA LEU A 177 4.09 -9.15 3.69
C LEU A 177 3.45 -10.47 4.11
N VAL A 178 2.46 -10.95 3.36
CA VAL A 178 1.76 -12.21 3.64
C VAL A 178 2.72 -13.39 3.68
N GLY A 179 3.68 -13.46 2.75
CA GLY A 179 4.70 -14.51 2.72
C GLY A 179 5.70 -14.43 3.88
N ARG A 180 5.85 -13.25 4.50
CA ARG A 180 6.73 -13.04 5.66
C ARG A 180 6.05 -13.33 6.99
N LEU A 181 4.73 -13.19 7.07
CA LEU A 181 3.95 -13.48 8.26
C LEU A 181 3.93 -15.00 8.51
N PRO A 182 3.96 -15.44 9.76
CA PRO A 182 3.82 -16.86 10.07
C PRO A 182 2.47 -17.37 9.54
N SER A 183 2.48 -18.58 8.98
CA SER A 183 1.27 -19.30 8.61
C SER A 183 0.56 -19.74 9.90
N GLY A 184 -0.23 -18.85 10.50
CA GLY A 184 -1.03 -19.18 11.67
C GLY A 184 -2.05 -20.25 11.31
N ALA A 185 -1.87 -21.48 11.80
CA ALA A 185 -3.02 -22.30 12.15
C ALA A 185 -3.68 -21.63 13.37
N PRO A 186 -5.01 -21.54 13.45
CA PRO A 186 -5.65 -20.96 14.63
C PRO A 186 -5.26 -21.79 15.85
N THR A 187 -4.59 -21.16 16.82
CA THR A 187 -4.48 -21.70 18.18
C THR A 187 -5.86 -21.67 18.80
N HIS A 188 -6.42 -22.87 18.99
CA HIS A 188 -7.68 -23.14 19.67
C HIS A 188 -7.71 -22.60 21.10
#